data_AF-A0AA43DA61-F1
#
_entry.id   AF-A0AA43DA61-F1
#
_cell.length_a   1.000
_cell.length_b   1.000
_cell.length_c   1.000
_cell.angle_alpha   90.00
_cell.angle_beta   90.00
_cell.angle_gamma   90.00
#
_symmetry.space_group_name_H-M   'P 1'
#
loop_
_entity.id
_entity.type
_entity.pdbx_description
1 polymer ?
#
loop_
_entity_poly.entity_id
_entity_poly.type
_entity_poly.pdbx_seq_one_letter_code
_entity_poly.pdbx_strand_id
1 'polypeptide(L)'
;MFKNYFNVAIRNILKHKFFSAINVLGMTIGVAACLLIILYIADELSYDRFHANADRIYQVGLHGKIGGQDIRVSNTCPPMAAALVAEIPEVESATRLIRYFGRPAIKYEEKILTEEKVFYADSNFFDFFSFVLKEGDVKTALK
;
A
#
# COMPACT_ATOMS: atom_id res chain seq x y z
N MET A 1 32.96 37.20 13.03
CA MET A 1 32.63 37.67 11.67
C MET A 1 31.28 37.16 11.16
N PHE A 2 30.96 35.86 11.30
CA PHE A 2 29.63 35.29 10.93
C PHE A 2 28.42 36.08 11.46
N LYS A 3 28.48 36.51 12.73
CA LYS A 3 27.43 37.32 13.36
C LYS A 3 27.16 38.64 12.63
N ASN A 4 28.20 39.24 12.06
CA ASN A 4 28.08 40.51 11.34
C ASN A 4 27.47 40.29 9.94
N TYR A 5 27.91 39.26 9.22
CA TYR A 5 27.30 38.88 7.94
C TYR A 5 25.82 38.52 8.07
N PHE A 6 25.45 37.79 9.11
CA PHE A 6 24.05 37.44 9.40
C PHE A 6 23.19 38.67 9.70
N ASN A 7 23.69 39.61 10.52
CA ASN A 7 23.00 40.86 10.81
C ASN A 7 22.82 41.74 9.56
N VAL A 8 23.81 41.79 8.67
CA VAL A 8 23.74 42.54 7.41
C VAL A 8 22.71 41.90 6.46
N ALA A 9 22.69 40.57 6.33
CA ALA A 9 21.73 39.86 5.51
C ALA A 9 20.28 40.11 5.98
N ILE A 10 20.00 40.02 7.29
CA ILE A 10 18.67 40.29 7.84
C ILE A 10 18.24 41.74 7.59
N ARG A 11 19.12 42.73 7.81
CA ARG A 11 18.80 44.14 7.52
C ARG A 11 18.49 44.35 6.04
N ASN A 12 19.18 43.64 5.15
CA ASN A 12 18.95 43.73 3.71
C ASN A 12 17.57 43.14 3.31
N ILE A 13 17.22 41.98 3.86
CA ILE A 13 15.91 41.34 3.65
C ILE A 13 14.77 42.24 4.16
N LEU A 14 14.95 42.84 5.35
CA LEU A 14 13.96 43.76 5.93
C LEU A 14 13.86 45.10 5.18
N LYS A 15 14.90 45.51 4.45
CA LYS A 15 14.88 46.71 3.60
C LYS A 15 14.15 46.45 2.27
N HIS A 16 14.29 45.25 1.71
CA HIS A 16 13.67 44.84 0.44
C HIS A 16 12.56 43.79 0.66
N LYS A 17 11.58 44.10 1.50
CA LYS A 17 10.56 43.13 1.98
C LYS A 17 9.74 42.49 0.86
N PHE A 18 9.26 43.29 -0.10
CA PHE A 18 8.40 42.79 -1.19
C PHE A 18 9.14 41.81 -2.11
N PHE A 19 10.33 42.20 -2.57
CA PHE A 19 11.16 41.34 -3.43
C PHE A 19 11.63 40.07 -2.70
N SER A 20 12.02 40.21 -1.42
CA SER A 20 12.40 39.06 -0.60
C SER A 20 11.21 38.12 -0.36
N ALA A 21 10.00 38.65 -0.15
CA ALA A 21 8.79 37.85 0.04
C ALA A 21 8.46 37.02 -1.20
N ILE A 22 8.50 37.60 -2.41
CA ILE A 22 8.24 36.87 -3.65
C ILE A 22 9.24 35.73 -3.83
N ASN A 23 10.54 35.98 -3.64
CA ASN A 23 11.57 34.96 -3.80
C ASN A 23 11.45 33.84 -2.77
N VAL A 24 11.23 34.19 -1.49
CA VAL A 24 11.07 33.20 -0.42
C VAL A 24 9.82 32.37 -0.64
N LEU A 25 8.69 32.99 -1.01
CA LEU A 25 7.44 32.27 -1.28
C LEU A 25 7.58 31.31 -2.47
N GLY A 26 8.13 31.78 -3.59
CA GLY A 26 8.34 30.93 -4.78
C GLY A 26 9.21 29.72 -4.46
N MET A 27 10.33 29.93 -3.77
CA MET A 27 11.23 28.85 -3.37
C MET A 27 10.58 27.91 -2.35
N THR A 28 9.85 28.44 -1.37
CA THR A 28 9.15 27.65 -0.37
C THR A 28 8.08 26.77 -1.00
N ILE A 29 7.28 27.31 -1.92
CA ILE A 29 6.25 26.54 -2.63
C ILE A 29 6.89 25.42 -3.46
N GLY A 30 7.97 25.71 -4.19
CA GLY A 30 8.68 24.70 -4.98
C GLY A 30 9.25 23.56 -4.13
N VAL A 31 9.91 23.89 -3.01
CA VAL A 31 10.45 22.90 -2.07
C VAL A 31 9.32 22.11 -1.39
N ALA A 32 8.25 22.79 -0.95
CA ALA A 32 7.11 22.13 -0.31
C ALA A 32 6.41 21.15 -1.26
N ALA A 33 6.18 21.54 -2.52
CA ALA A 33 5.58 20.66 -3.51
C ALA A 33 6.45 19.40 -3.75
N CYS A 34 7.77 19.57 -3.86
CA CYS A 34 8.68 18.44 -4.02
C CYS A 34 8.68 17.51 -2.81
N LEU A 35 8.68 18.06 -1.58
CA LEU A 35 8.58 17.28 -0.35
C LEU A 35 7.26 16.50 -0.25
N LEU A 36 6.14 17.11 -0.62
CA LEU A 36 4.84 16.43 -0.62
C LEU A 36 4.83 15.24 -1.59
N ILE A 37 5.42 15.39 -2.79
CA ILE A 37 5.54 14.30 -3.75
C ILE A 37 6.43 13.17 -3.18
N ILE A 38 7.56 13.51 -2.56
CA ILE A 38 8.45 12.52 -1.93
C ILE A 38 7.72 11.77 -0.82
N LEU A 39 7.00 12.47 0.05
CA LEU A 39 6.21 11.85 1.12
C LEU A 39 5.13 10.93 0.56
N TYR A 40 4.43 11.35 -0.49
CA TYR A 40 3.44 10.52 -1.17
C TYR A 40 4.05 9.23 -1.74
N ILE A 41 5.19 9.33 -2.43
CA ILE A 41 5.90 8.15 -2.95
C ILE A 41 6.38 7.24 -1.83
N ALA A 42 6.92 7.82 -0.75
CA ALA A 42 7.39 7.05 0.40
C ALA A 42 6.24 6.29 1.08
N ASP A 43 5.07 6.92 1.21
CA ASP A 43 3.86 6.31 1.74
C ASP A 43 3.41 5.14 0.85
N GLU A 44 3.26 5.37 -0.46
CA GLU A 44 2.84 4.36 -1.44
C GLU A 44 3.79 3.14 -1.47
N LEU A 45 5.10 3.36 -1.39
CA LEU A 45 6.10 2.28 -1.34
C LEU A 45 6.15 1.55 0.01
N SER A 46 5.57 2.13 1.07
CA SER A 46 5.55 1.54 2.41
C SER A 46 4.26 0.77 2.73
N TYR A 47 3.22 0.94 1.92
CA TYR A 47 1.86 0.48 2.21
C TYR A 47 1.78 -1.01 2.60
N ASP A 48 2.45 -1.90 1.85
CA ASP A 48 2.42 -3.36 2.09
C ASP A 48 3.64 -3.86 2.91
N ARG A 49 4.52 -2.97 3.37
CA ARG A 49 5.81 -3.35 4.01
C ARG A 49 5.70 -3.68 5.50
N PHE A 50 4.50 -3.67 6.09
CA PHE A 50 4.31 -3.95 7.51
C PHE A 50 4.31 -5.45 7.85
N HIS A 51 4.21 -6.33 6.86
CA HIS A 51 4.31 -7.78 7.06
C HIS A 51 5.75 -8.22 7.34
N ALA A 52 5.94 -9.21 8.21
CA ALA A 52 7.28 -9.66 8.63
C ALA A 52 8.15 -10.16 7.45
N ASN A 53 7.52 -10.73 6.42
CA ASN A 53 8.16 -11.25 5.22
C ASN A 53 7.77 -10.45 3.97
N ALA A 54 7.50 -9.15 4.08
CA ALA A 54 6.97 -8.34 2.97
C ALA A 54 7.87 -8.35 1.71
N ASP A 55 9.18 -8.54 1.87
CA ASP A 55 10.16 -8.66 0.79
C ASP A 55 10.07 -9.99 0.02
N ARG A 56 9.36 -10.99 0.57
CA ARG A 56 9.20 -12.34 0.02
C ARG A 56 7.76 -12.66 -0.39
N ILE A 57 6.84 -11.72 -0.21
CA ILE A 57 5.42 -11.87 -0.56
C ILE A 57 5.18 -11.20 -1.91
N TYR A 58 4.59 -11.95 -2.85
CA TYR A 58 4.31 -11.46 -4.19
C TYR A 58 2.87 -11.76 -4.60
N GLN A 59 2.25 -10.83 -5.33
CA GLN A 59 0.97 -11.06 -6.00
C GLN A 59 1.20 -11.60 -7.41
N VAL A 60 0.59 -12.75 -7.71
CA VAL A 60 0.66 -13.36 -9.04
C VAL A 60 -0.43 -12.78 -9.92
N GLY A 61 -0.03 -12.03 -10.95
CA GLY A 61 -0.90 -11.51 -11.99
C GLY A 61 -0.85 -12.36 -13.27
N LEU A 62 -1.85 -12.18 -14.13
CA LEU A 62 -1.90 -12.75 -15.47
C LEU A 62 -1.55 -11.66 -16.49
N HIS A 63 -0.54 -11.93 -17.32
CA HIS A 63 -0.27 -11.17 -18.55
C HIS A 63 -0.37 -12.12 -19.73
N GLY A 64 -1.24 -11.83 -20.69
CA GLY A 64 -1.45 -12.68 -21.86
C GLY A 64 -2.20 -11.98 -22.98
N LYS A 65 -2.53 -12.72 -24.03
CA LYS A 65 -3.35 -12.21 -25.15
C LYS A 65 -4.65 -12.99 -25.26
N ILE A 66 -5.78 -12.29 -25.21
CA ILE A 66 -7.11 -12.87 -25.45
C ILE A 66 -7.72 -12.20 -26.68
N GLY A 67 -8.07 -12.97 -27.71
CA GLY A 67 -8.66 -12.43 -28.93
C GLY A 67 -7.77 -11.42 -29.67
N GLY A 68 -6.44 -11.54 -29.54
CA GLY A 68 -5.47 -10.60 -30.11
C GLY A 68 -5.23 -9.33 -29.29
N GLN A 69 -6.00 -9.10 -28.22
CA GLN A 69 -5.80 -7.98 -27.29
C GLN A 69 -4.88 -8.39 -26.15
N ASP A 70 -3.96 -7.49 -25.80
CA ASP A 70 -3.10 -7.65 -24.62
C ASP A 70 -3.92 -7.43 -23.35
N ILE A 71 -3.82 -8.37 -22.41
CA ILE A 71 -4.53 -8.31 -21.13
C ILE A 71 -3.53 -8.39 -19.98
N ARG A 72 -3.66 -7.48 -19.04
CA ARG A 72 -2.88 -7.48 -17.80
C ARG A 72 -3.82 -7.32 -16.62
N VAL A 73 -3.95 -8.38 -15.83
CA VAL A 73 -4.86 -8.42 -14.67
C VAL A 73 -4.13 -8.95 -13.44
N SER A 74 -4.55 -8.49 -12.26
CA SER A 74 -3.99 -8.89 -10.97
C SER A 74 -4.56 -10.21 -10.43
N ASN A 75 -5.48 -10.84 -11.17
CA ASN A 75 -6.16 -12.05 -10.74
C ASN A 75 -5.72 -13.24 -11.60
N THR A 76 -5.62 -14.41 -10.97
CA THR A 76 -5.31 -15.69 -11.62
C THR A 76 -6.38 -16.72 -11.31
N CYS A 77 -6.32 -17.88 -11.98
CA CYS A 77 -7.23 -18.98 -11.69
C CYS A 77 -6.91 -19.62 -10.33
N PRO A 78 -7.91 -20.05 -9.54
CA PRO A 78 -7.66 -20.65 -8.22
C PRO A 78 -6.67 -21.82 -8.17
N PRO A 79 -6.57 -22.71 -9.19
CA PRO A 79 -5.58 -23.79 -9.19
C PRO A 79 -4.12 -23.33 -9.25
N MET A 80 -3.87 -22.08 -9.68
CA MET A 80 -2.52 -21.51 -9.81
C MET A 80 -1.73 -21.60 -8.50
N ALA A 81 -2.37 -21.33 -7.36
CA ALA A 81 -1.71 -21.38 -6.06
C ALA A 81 -1.09 -22.76 -5.76
N ALA A 82 -1.84 -23.84 -6.03
CA ALA A 82 -1.36 -25.20 -5.80
C ALA A 82 -0.28 -25.61 -6.81
N ALA A 83 -0.45 -25.22 -8.09
CA ALA A 83 0.52 -25.50 -9.14
C ALA A 83 1.87 -24.83 -8.87
N LEU A 84 1.89 -23.55 -8.46
CA LEU A 84 3.12 -22.82 -8.17
C LEU A 84 3.93 -23.48 -7.06
N VAL A 85 3.28 -23.87 -5.95
CA VAL A 85 3.94 -24.56 -4.84
C VAL A 85 4.46 -25.95 -5.25
N ALA A 86 3.74 -26.64 -6.14
CA ALA A 86 4.12 -27.99 -6.58
C ALA A 86 5.25 -28.00 -7.63
N GLU A 87 5.29 -27.02 -8.53
CA GLU A 87 6.16 -27.02 -9.71
C GLU A 87 7.37 -26.10 -9.58
N ILE A 88 7.35 -25.11 -8.67
CA ILE A 88 8.43 -24.13 -8.49
C ILE A 88 9.03 -24.29 -7.10
N PRO A 89 10.24 -24.89 -6.97
CA PRO A 89 10.87 -25.15 -5.67
C PRO A 89 11.09 -23.91 -4.79
N GLU A 90 11.22 -22.73 -5.39
CA GLU A 90 11.40 -21.45 -4.69
C GLU A 90 10.12 -20.92 -4.03
N VAL A 91 8.94 -21.48 -4.36
CA VAL A 91 7.65 -21.08 -3.80
C VAL A 91 7.35 -21.92 -2.56
N GLU A 92 7.61 -21.37 -1.37
CA GLU A 92 7.41 -22.08 -0.10
C GLU A 92 5.93 -22.28 0.28
N SER A 93 5.08 -21.30 -0.05
CA SER A 93 3.65 -21.32 0.27
C SER A 93 2.90 -20.37 -0.66
N ALA A 94 1.61 -20.63 -0.84
CA ALA A 94 0.68 -19.75 -1.52
C ALA A 94 -0.60 -19.61 -0.71
N THR A 95 -1.23 -18.44 -0.77
CA THR A 95 -2.55 -18.18 -0.20
C THR A 95 -3.39 -17.50 -1.28
N ARG A 96 -4.65 -17.90 -1.39
CA ARG A 96 -5.62 -17.26 -2.28
C ARG A 96 -6.40 -16.20 -1.53
N LEU A 97 -6.73 -15.12 -2.25
CA LEU A 97 -7.63 -14.09 -1.79
C LEU A 97 -8.66 -13.82 -2.89
N ILE A 98 -9.93 -14.01 -2.59
CA ILE A 98 -11.02 -13.82 -3.55
C ILE A 98 -12.01 -12.84 -2.97
N ARG A 99 -12.17 -11.68 -3.62
CA ARG A 99 -13.20 -10.72 -3.24
C ARG A 99 -14.58 -11.30 -3.52
N TYR A 100 -15.47 -11.23 -2.54
CA TYR A 100 -16.88 -11.53 -2.75
C TYR A 100 -17.48 -10.54 -3.75
N PHE A 101 -18.13 -11.04 -4.81
CA PHE A 101 -18.81 -10.19 -5.78
C PHE A 101 -20.17 -9.73 -5.25
N GLY A 102 -20.30 -8.42 -5.05
CA GLY A 102 -21.53 -7.79 -4.56
C GLY A 102 -21.40 -7.31 -3.12
N ARG A 103 -22.54 -7.11 -2.46
CA ARG A 103 -22.62 -6.66 -1.07
C ARG A 103 -23.34 -7.71 -0.23
N PRO A 104 -22.64 -8.70 0.32
CA PRO A 104 -23.27 -9.76 1.08
C PRO A 104 -23.94 -9.18 2.33
N ALA A 105 -25.13 -9.70 2.62
CA ALA A 105 -25.81 -9.47 3.88
C ALA A 105 -25.24 -10.44 4.92
N ILE A 106 -24.48 -9.92 5.88
CA ILE A 106 -23.97 -10.65 7.03
C ILE A 106 -24.99 -10.52 8.16
N LYS A 107 -25.53 -11.65 8.60
CA LYS A 107 -26.44 -11.69 9.74
C LYS A 107 -25.68 -12.09 11.00
N TYR A 108 -25.77 -11.26 12.03
CA TYR A 108 -25.30 -11.56 13.37
C TYR A 108 -26.43 -11.30 14.36
N GLU A 109 -26.94 -12.37 14.96
CA GLU A 109 -28.15 -12.32 15.81
C GLU A 109 -29.34 -11.69 15.07
N GLU A 110 -29.86 -10.56 15.56
CA GLU A 110 -30.95 -9.81 14.93
C GLU A 110 -30.46 -8.72 13.95
N LYS A 111 -29.15 -8.49 13.87
CA LYS A 111 -28.57 -7.45 13.01
C LYS A 111 -28.22 -8.01 11.64
N ILE A 112 -28.60 -7.28 10.60
CA ILE A 112 -28.19 -7.55 9.22
C ILE A 112 -27.30 -6.38 8.79
N LEU A 113 -26.06 -6.70 8.43
CA LEU A 113 -25.05 -5.76 7.97
C LEU A 113 -24.74 -6.05 6.51
N THR A 114 -24.71 -5.01 5.69
CA THR A 114 -24.35 -5.14 4.28
C THR A 114 -22.92 -4.65 4.11
N GLU A 115 -21.99 -5.59 3.90
CA GLU A 115 -20.56 -5.28 3.81
C GLU A 115 -20.09 -5.28 2.35
N GLU A 116 -19.21 -4.34 1.98
CA GLU A 116 -18.70 -4.23 0.59
C GLU A 116 -17.31 -4.88 0.40
N LYS A 117 -16.63 -5.16 1.51
CA LYS A 117 -15.22 -5.60 1.56
C LYS A 117 -15.09 -6.95 2.24
N VAL A 118 -15.80 -7.94 1.68
CA VAL A 118 -15.69 -9.33 2.12
C VAL A 118 -14.76 -10.08 1.17
N PHE A 119 -13.84 -10.84 1.76
CA PHE A 119 -12.89 -11.67 1.04
C PHE A 119 -12.96 -13.10 1.58
N TYR A 120 -12.86 -14.06 0.68
CA TYR A 120 -12.49 -15.42 1.00
C TYR A 120 -10.98 -15.53 0.99
N ALA A 121 -10.43 -16.19 2.00
CA ALA A 121 -9.01 -16.42 2.15
C ALA A 121 -8.78 -17.90 2.50
N ASP A 122 -7.60 -18.42 2.14
CA ASP A 122 -7.20 -19.76 2.56
C ASP A 122 -6.88 -19.78 4.07
N SER A 123 -6.89 -20.98 4.66
CA SER A 123 -6.68 -21.17 6.11
C SER A 123 -5.28 -20.74 6.59
N ASN A 124 -4.29 -20.75 5.70
CA ASN A 124 -2.92 -20.30 5.99
C ASN A 124 -2.75 -18.76 5.92
N PHE A 125 -3.82 -17.99 5.69
CA PHE A 125 -3.73 -16.54 5.51
C PHE A 125 -3.02 -15.82 6.66
N PHE A 126 -3.32 -16.19 7.92
CA PHE A 126 -2.70 -15.57 9.10
C PHE A 126 -1.28 -16.06 9.38
N ASP A 127 -0.88 -17.20 8.83
CA ASP A 127 0.52 -17.65 8.86
C ASP A 127 1.34 -16.96 7.75
N PHE A 128 0.69 -16.69 6.61
CA PHE A 128 1.29 -16.03 5.45
C PHE A 128 1.45 -14.52 5.67
N PHE A 129 0.43 -13.86 6.23
CA PHE A 129 0.41 -12.44 6.54
C PHE A 129 0.47 -12.18 8.04
N SER A 130 1.36 -11.27 8.46
CA SER A 130 1.59 -10.95 9.89
C SER A 130 0.52 -10.04 10.51
N PHE A 131 -0.77 -10.31 10.28
CA PHE A 131 -1.86 -9.57 10.90
C PHE A 131 -2.03 -9.94 12.38
N VAL A 132 -2.22 -8.92 13.22
CA VAL A 132 -2.55 -9.12 14.64
C VAL A 132 -4.06 -9.06 14.82
N LEU A 133 -4.67 -10.18 15.20
CA LEU A 133 -6.07 -10.22 15.59
C LEU A 133 -6.26 -9.46 16.92
N LYS A 134 -7.23 -8.56 16.96
CA LYS A 134 -7.64 -7.90 18.22
C LYS A 134 -8.39 -8.85 19.14
N GLU A 135 -9.18 -9.75 18.56
CA GLU A 135 -9.99 -10.75 19.25
C GLU A 135 -10.07 -12.04 18.41
N GLY A 136 -10.25 -13.18 19.07
CA GLY A 136 -10.33 -14.51 18.43
C GLY A 136 -9.00 -15.28 18.39
N ASP A 137 -9.00 -16.40 17.66
CA ASP A 137 -7.82 -17.26 17.47
C ASP A 137 -7.54 -17.42 15.97
N VAL A 138 -6.32 -17.07 15.56
CA VAL A 138 -5.81 -17.18 14.18
C VAL A 138 -5.97 -18.59 13.62
N LYS A 139 -5.87 -19.63 14.46
CA LYS A 139 -5.94 -21.04 14.05
C LYS A 139 -7.35 -21.52 13.76
N THR A 140 -8.37 -20.80 14.25
CA THR A 140 -9.77 -21.19 14.09
C THR A 140 -10.60 -20.19 13.31
N ALA A 141 -10.05 -19.00 13.01
CA ALA A 141 -10.75 -17.94 12.32
C ALA A 141 -11.09 -18.27 10.85
N LEU A 142 -10.22 -19.05 10.18
CA LEU A 142 -10.37 -19.44 8.77
C LEU A 142 -10.24 -20.96 8.65
N LYS A 143 -11.33 -21.67 8.95
CA LYS A 143 -11.44 -23.13 8.76
C LYS A 143 -12.23 -23.47 7.50
#